data_AF-A0A9D6QWS9-F1
#
_entry.id   AF-A0A9D6QWS9-F1
#
_cell.length_a   1.000
_cell.length_b   1.000
_cell.length_c   1.000
_cell.angle_alpha   90.00
_cell.angle_beta   90.00
_cell.angle_gamma   90.00
#
_symmetry.space_group_name_H-M   'P 1'
#
loop_
_entity.id
_entity.type
_entity.pdbx_description
1 polymer ?
#
loop_
_entity_poly.entity_id
_entity_poly.type
_entity_poly.pdbx_seq_one_letter_code
_entity_poly.pdbx_strand_id
1 'polypeptide(L)'
;MVAPGASHPDDILKFPPMEKIVVLDSGGQYCHLIARKVRELGVYAEIRPLGTRASRLRSCKGIIISGGPASVFEKSSPQPDPALFRTAAPILGICYGHQLMAQHLDGKVVPGRTREFGHAELTVQSKDSIFAGLHNHERIWMSHGDHVTALPPGFRTLGTTRDCGIAAMGDEARRYYGLQFHPEVTHTPRGVEILKNFLFQVCGCRGDWHPVDRVAQVEARIRRQVGARRVLFFLSGGVDSTVASTLTVRALGADRVHGIYVDTGFMRLGETREIRAGFPRLGFKDIEVFDARKRFFQALRGVTDPEAKRRIIGRLFVDIQDHILASRRYRSREWMLGQGTIYPDTIESGGTRDAALIKTHHNRVDRIQQLLAEKRVLEPLAQFYKDKVRELGRVISLPDEILRRHPFPGPGLAIRCICSDRPLSPEWDEAISAVAGAGGYGAFLLPLHSVGVQGDCRTYGKLTVLHGAPIRHAALEELTTRITNTFRHTNRVAVALRPRALDPARWSIRRATLTPRRIRLLQQVDDVVTRFLHEQFLYDLIWQCPVVLLPFSRQGGETVALRPISSVDGMTAEVVHIPPPQLSELADRLAEVEGIDAVLFDISNKPPSTIEWE
;
A
#
# COMPACT_ATOMS: atom_id res chain seq x y z
N MET A 1 -38.57 35.27 -19.19
CA MET A 1 -38.37 33.85 -19.52
C MET A 1 -36.89 33.60 -19.74
N VAL A 2 -36.19 33.08 -18.72
CA VAL A 2 -34.79 32.68 -18.78
C VAL A 2 -34.75 31.25 -18.27
N ALA A 3 -34.22 30.34 -19.08
CA ALA A 3 -34.29 28.90 -18.86
C ALA A 3 -33.48 28.46 -17.61
N PRO A 4 -34.00 27.52 -16.80
CA PRO A 4 -33.26 26.92 -15.70
C PRO A 4 -32.44 25.71 -16.19
N GLY A 5 -31.21 25.57 -15.70
CA GLY A 5 -30.49 24.30 -15.70
C GLY A 5 -29.25 24.20 -16.58
N ALA A 6 -28.17 24.89 -16.17
CA ALA A 6 -26.82 24.45 -16.53
C ALA A 6 -26.26 23.60 -15.38
N SER A 7 -26.30 22.28 -15.54
CA SER A 7 -25.64 21.33 -14.64
C SER A 7 -24.11 21.52 -14.68
N HIS A 8 -23.47 21.49 -13.52
CA HIS A 8 -22.01 21.60 -13.40
C HIS A 8 -21.32 20.37 -14.04
N PRO A 9 -20.09 20.49 -14.61
CA PRO A 9 -19.42 19.41 -15.34
C PRO A 9 -19.11 18.13 -14.55
N ASP A 10 -19.18 18.18 -13.21
CA ASP A 10 -18.87 17.06 -12.30
C ASP A 10 -20.06 16.11 -12.03
N ASP A 11 -21.27 16.42 -12.50
CA ASP A 11 -22.47 15.62 -12.22
C ASP A 11 -22.64 14.39 -13.12
N ILE A 12 -21.79 14.21 -14.14
CA ILE A 12 -21.91 13.14 -15.14
C ILE A 12 -21.37 11.78 -14.62
N LEU A 13 -20.77 11.74 -13.42
CA LEU A 13 -20.03 10.58 -12.89
C LEU A 13 -20.69 9.83 -11.72
N LYS A 14 -21.87 10.22 -11.25
CA LYS A 14 -22.43 9.67 -9.99
C LYS A 14 -23.56 8.67 -10.25
N PHE A 15 -23.51 7.58 -9.48
CA PHE A 15 -24.62 6.65 -9.27
C PHE A 15 -25.88 7.41 -8.80
N PRO A 16 -27.09 6.81 -8.81
CA PRO A 16 -28.23 7.37 -8.05
C PRO A 16 -27.78 7.79 -6.64
N PRO A 17 -28.37 8.84 -6.02
CA PRO A 17 -27.80 9.49 -4.85
C PRO A 17 -27.52 8.47 -3.75
N MET A 18 -26.24 8.09 -3.64
CA MET A 18 -25.78 7.12 -2.65
C MET A 18 -25.65 7.83 -1.32
N GLU A 19 -26.07 7.16 -0.27
CA GLU A 19 -25.73 7.54 1.09
C GLU A 19 -24.20 7.59 1.20
N LYS A 20 -23.67 8.76 1.56
CA LYS A 20 -22.23 8.98 1.61
C LYS A 20 -21.80 9.53 2.96
N ILE A 21 -20.68 9.02 3.43
CA ILE A 21 -19.91 9.59 4.53
C ILE A 21 -18.72 10.32 3.93
N VAL A 22 -18.47 11.54 4.40
CA VAL A 22 -17.28 12.28 3.98
C VAL A 22 -16.22 12.17 5.07
N VAL A 23 -15.03 11.70 4.71
CA VAL A 23 -13.86 11.69 5.58
C VAL A 23 -12.98 12.89 5.22
N LEU A 24 -12.82 13.82 6.16
CA LEU A 24 -11.97 14.99 6.00
C LEU A 24 -10.54 14.67 6.44
N ASP A 25 -9.61 14.72 5.49
CA ASP A 25 -8.19 14.42 5.70
C ASP A 25 -7.43 15.62 6.29
N SER A 26 -6.91 15.42 7.49
CA SER A 26 -6.08 16.36 8.25
C SER A 26 -4.57 16.12 8.11
N GLY A 27 -4.13 15.31 7.16
CA GLY A 27 -2.71 15.08 6.86
C GLY A 27 -2.08 13.90 7.62
N GLY A 28 -2.87 12.87 7.94
CA GLY A 28 -2.42 11.67 8.66
C GLY A 28 -2.64 10.38 7.87
N GLN A 29 -1.85 9.33 8.18
CA GLN A 29 -1.91 8.03 7.51
C GLN A 29 -3.26 7.29 7.65
N TYR A 30 -4.09 7.66 8.64
CA TYR A 30 -5.29 6.91 9.00
C TYR A 30 -6.54 7.28 8.20
N CYS A 31 -6.54 8.37 7.42
CA CYS A 31 -7.72 8.78 6.64
C CYS A 31 -8.19 7.67 5.68
N HIS A 32 -7.25 7.01 4.98
CA HIS A 32 -7.55 5.88 4.11
C HIS A 32 -8.10 4.67 4.87
N LEU A 33 -7.61 4.43 6.09
CA LEU A 33 -8.07 3.34 6.93
C LEU A 33 -9.51 3.58 7.41
N ILE A 34 -9.84 4.80 7.83
CA ILE A 34 -11.22 5.20 8.20
C ILE A 34 -12.16 4.96 7.01
N ALA A 35 -11.84 5.52 5.83
CA ALA A 35 -12.68 5.37 4.64
C ALA A 35 -12.83 3.91 4.21
N ARG A 36 -11.77 3.09 4.37
CA ARG A 36 -11.82 1.64 4.18
C ARG A 36 -12.79 0.99 5.17
N LYS A 37 -12.68 1.26 6.48
CA LYS A 37 -13.57 0.69 7.52
C LYS A 37 -15.04 1.03 7.29
N VAL A 38 -15.34 2.25 6.88
CA VAL A 38 -16.72 2.66 6.54
C VAL A 38 -17.26 1.85 5.36
N ARG A 39 -16.44 1.59 4.34
CA ARG A 39 -16.82 0.77 3.19
C ARG A 39 -16.90 -0.72 3.50
N GLU A 40 -16.05 -1.24 4.40
CA GLU A 40 -16.14 -2.62 4.92
C GLU A 40 -17.47 -2.84 5.66
N LEU A 41 -17.97 -1.81 6.34
CA LEU A 41 -19.28 -1.81 7.01
C LEU A 41 -20.46 -1.63 6.04
N GLY A 42 -20.22 -1.51 4.73
CA GLY A 42 -21.30 -1.42 3.74
C GLY A 42 -21.83 0.00 3.51
N VAL A 43 -21.06 1.05 3.82
CA VAL A 43 -21.43 2.44 3.51
C VAL A 43 -20.40 3.09 2.59
N TYR A 44 -20.84 3.87 1.59
CA TYR A 44 -19.90 4.58 0.73
C TYR A 44 -19.19 5.70 1.50
N ALA A 45 -17.86 5.74 1.40
CA ALA A 45 -17.02 6.78 1.99
C ALA A 45 -16.25 7.56 0.92
N GLU A 46 -16.18 8.88 1.07
CA GLU A 46 -15.42 9.78 0.19
C GLU A 46 -14.44 10.61 1.02
N ILE A 47 -13.15 10.51 0.71
CA ILE A 47 -12.08 11.33 1.28
C ILE A 47 -12.06 12.71 0.59
N ARG A 48 -11.96 13.76 1.39
CA ARG A 48 -11.85 15.15 0.94
C ARG A 48 -10.81 15.89 1.81
N PRO A 49 -10.13 16.93 1.29
CA PRO A 49 -9.25 17.75 2.12
C PRO A 49 -10.01 18.41 3.27
N LEU A 50 -9.36 18.57 4.44
CA LEU A 50 -9.98 19.19 5.62
C LEU A 50 -10.64 20.55 5.34
N GLY A 51 -9.99 21.40 4.55
CA GLY A 51 -10.49 22.73 4.17
C GLY A 51 -11.65 22.73 3.16
N THR A 52 -12.29 21.58 2.91
CA THR A 52 -13.44 21.50 1.99
C THR A 52 -14.60 22.34 2.50
N ARG A 53 -15.09 23.25 1.65
CA ARG A 53 -16.20 24.15 1.98
C ARG A 53 -17.44 23.37 2.44
N ALA A 54 -18.05 23.79 3.55
CA ALA A 54 -19.23 23.16 4.14
C ALA A 54 -20.41 23.08 3.17
N SER A 55 -20.52 24.03 2.23
CA SER A 55 -21.54 24.01 1.17
C SER A 55 -21.49 22.76 0.29
N ARG A 56 -20.31 22.16 0.11
CA ARG A 56 -20.11 20.92 -0.67
C ARG A 56 -20.42 19.64 0.13
N LEU A 57 -20.63 19.77 1.45
CA LEU A 57 -20.87 18.66 2.37
C LEU A 57 -22.36 18.46 2.71
N ARG A 58 -23.23 19.37 2.26
CA ARG A 58 -24.66 19.38 2.62
C ARG A 58 -25.44 18.09 2.30
N SER A 59 -24.98 17.31 1.32
CA SER A 59 -25.64 16.08 0.87
C SER A 59 -25.09 14.79 1.50
N CYS A 60 -24.15 14.86 2.45
CA CYS A 60 -23.65 13.68 3.14
C CYS A 60 -24.54 13.29 4.33
N LYS A 61 -24.50 12.01 4.70
CA LYS A 61 -25.20 11.46 5.87
C LYS A 61 -24.43 11.68 7.17
N GLY A 62 -23.13 11.91 7.08
CA GLY A 62 -22.24 12.13 8.20
C GLY A 62 -20.82 12.49 7.75
N ILE A 63 -20.07 13.11 8.65
CA ILE A 63 -18.72 13.60 8.43
C ILE A 63 -17.79 12.97 9.47
N ILE A 64 -16.62 12.49 9.04
CA ILE A 64 -15.56 12.05 9.94
C ILE A 64 -14.34 12.94 9.71
N ILE A 65 -13.82 13.59 10.75
CA ILE A 65 -12.57 14.36 10.70
C ILE A 65 -11.46 13.44 11.21
N SER A 66 -10.48 13.14 10.35
CA SER A 66 -9.40 12.21 10.69
C SER A 66 -8.45 12.77 11.76
N GLY A 67 -7.58 11.90 12.26
CA GLY A 67 -6.38 12.33 13.01
C GLY A 67 -5.28 12.86 12.08
N GLY A 68 -4.35 13.63 12.64
CA GLY A 68 -3.19 14.18 11.94
C GLY A 68 -2.00 14.30 12.89
N PRO A 69 -0.76 14.39 12.36
CA PRO A 69 0.45 14.52 13.18
C PRO A 69 0.64 15.91 13.77
N ALA A 70 -0.09 16.90 13.24
CA ALA A 70 0.07 18.30 13.60
C ALA A 70 -0.58 18.63 14.96
N SER A 71 0.00 19.59 15.69
CA SER A 71 -0.64 20.21 16.84
C SER A 71 -1.68 21.24 16.38
N VAL A 72 -2.79 21.41 17.13
CA VAL A 72 -3.80 22.45 16.79
C VAL A 72 -3.26 23.88 16.96
N PHE A 73 -2.13 24.04 17.64
CA PHE A 73 -1.50 25.34 17.92
C PHE A 73 -0.50 25.79 16.86
N GLU A 74 -0.03 24.89 15.99
CA GLU A 74 0.89 25.26 14.92
C GLU A 74 0.17 26.11 13.86
N LYS A 75 0.75 27.26 13.50
CA LYS A 75 0.14 28.19 12.52
C LYS A 75 -0.06 27.58 11.13
N SER A 76 0.76 26.60 10.78
CA SER A 76 0.69 25.85 9.51
C SER A 76 -0.33 24.72 9.54
N SER A 77 -0.96 24.44 10.68
CA SER A 77 -1.82 23.28 10.82
C SER A 77 -3.07 23.36 9.95
N PRO A 78 -3.52 22.23 9.37
CA PRO A 78 -4.73 22.19 8.57
C PRO A 78 -5.96 22.61 9.39
N GLN A 79 -6.78 23.51 8.84
CA GLN A 79 -8.01 23.97 9.47
C GLN A 79 -9.25 23.58 8.65
N PRO A 80 -10.37 23.22 9.29
CA PRO A 80 -11.64 23.01 8.61
C PRO A 80 -12.26 24.34 8.16
N ASP A 81 -13.24 24.28 7.26
CA ASP A 81 -14.14 25.42 7.04
C ASP A 81 -14.90 25.69 8.36
N PRO A 82 -14.85 26.90 8.95
CA PRO A 82 -15.59 27.20 10.18
C PRO A 82 -17.10 26.95 10.07
N ALA A 83 -17.68 26.99 8.86
CA ALA A 83 -19.08 26.65 8.64
C ALA A 83 -19.39 25.15 8.78
N LEU A 84 -18.39 24.27 8.92
CA LEU A 84 -18.55 22.83 9.08
C LEU A 84 -19.45 22.46 10.26
N PHE A 85 -19.19 23.07 11.43
CA PHE A 85 -19.94 22.82 12.66
C PHE A 85 -21.30 23.56 12.72
N ARG A 86 -21.72 24.17 11.60
CA ARG A 86 -23.07 24.70 11.39
C ARG A 86 -23.89 23.84 10.43
N THR A 87 -23.32 22.73 9.95
CA THR A 87 -24.05 21.78 9.11
C THR A 87 -24.94 20.88 9.96
N ALA A 88 -26.04 20.40 9.37
CA ALA A 88 -26.97 19.48 10.03
C ALA A 88 -26.46 18.02 10.07
N ALA A 89 -25.34 17.74 9.41
CA ALA A 89 -24.77 16.40 9.35
C ALA A 89 -24.11 16.04 10.70
N PRO A 90 -24.28 14.80 11.20
CA PRO A 90 -23.48 14.28 12.30
C PRO A 90 -21.98 14.36 12.02
N ILE A 91 -21.18 14.60 13.07
CA ILE A 91 -19.73 14.75 12.95
C ILE A 91 -19.02 13.85 13.98
N LEU A 92 -18.06 13.07 13.53
CA LEU A 92 -17.11 12.32 14.36
C LEU A 92 -15.70 12.89 14.18
N GLY A 93 -15.10 13.46 15.22
CA GLY A 93 -13.70 13.87 15.23
C GLY A 93 -12.81 12.81 15.87
N ILE A 94 -11.72 12.43 15.20
CA ILE A 94 -10.75 11.43 15.69
C ILE A 94 -9.41 12.10 15.92
N CYS A 95 -8.83 11.93 17.11
CA CYS A 95 -7.58 12.53 17.58
C CYS A 95 -7.51 14.04 17.28
N TYR A 96 -6.80 14.45 16.23
CA TYR A 96 -6.75 15.85 15.77
C TYR A 96 -8.15 16.42 15.48
N GLY A 97 -9.05 15.64 14.87
CA GLY A 97 -10.44 16.03 14.66
C GLY A 97 -11.23 16.26 15.94
N HIS A 98 -10.93 15.49 17.01
CA HIS A 98 -11.52 15.70 18.34
C HIS A 98 -11.06 17.03 18.95
N GLN A 99 -9.77 17.36 18.81
CA GLN A 99 -9.19 18.61 19.31
C GLN A 99 -9.71 19.83 18.53
N LEU A 100 -9.76 19.74 17.20
CA LEU A 100 -10.32 20.79 16.33
C LEU A 100 -11.78 21.08 16.67
N MET A 101 -12.58 20.02 16.87
CA MET A 101 -13.97 20.15 17.28
C MET A 101 -14.09 20.88 18.61
N ALA A 102 -13.26 20.53 19.60
CA ALA A 102 -13.26 21.24 20.87
C ALA A 102 -12.91 22.72 20.70
N GLN A 103 -11.83 23.02 19.97
CA GLN A 103 -11.35 24.39 19.76
C GLN A 103 -12.37 25.29 19.03
N HIS A 104 -13.07 24.76 18.03
CA HIS A 104 -14.03 25.53 17.23
C HIS A 104 -15.40 25.71 17.90
N LEU A 105 -15.66 24.96 18.97
CA LEU A 105 -16.92 24.99 19.72
C LEU A 105 -16.72 25.52 21.15
N ASP A 106 -15.75 26.41 21.34
CA ASP A 106 -15.48 27.09 22.61
C ASP A 106 -15.05 26.17 23.78
N GLY A 107 -14.53 24.97 23.48
CA GLY A 107 -13.79 24.14 24.42
C GLY A 107 -12.34 24.61 24.61
N LYS A 108 -11.59 23.93 25.49
CA LYS A 108 -10.16 24.21 25.70
C LYS A 108 -9.31 23.00 25.38
N VAL A 109 -8.31 23.21 24.54
CA VAL A 109 -7.23 22.26 24.25
C VAL A 109 -5.96 22.80 24.91
N VAL A 110 -5.09 21.91 25.38
CA VAL A 110 -3.74 22.27 25.83
C VAL A 110 -2.70 21.34 25.20
N PRO A 111 -1.47 21.81 24.99
CA PRO A 111 -0.36 20.93 24.64
C PRO A 111 -0.10 19.93 25.76
N GLY A 112 0.01 18.64 25.45
CA GLY A 112 0.37 17.62 26.43
C GLY A 112 1.85 17.72 26.81
N ARG A 113 2.13 17.51 28.10
CA ARG A 113 3.51 17.47 28.64
C ARG A 113 4.23 16.17 28.29
N THR A 114 3.48 15.10 28.05
CA THR A 114 3.93 13.77 27.64
C THR A 114 3.12 13.35 26.42
N ARG A 115 3.78 12.88 25.37
CA ARG A 115 3.07 12.32 24.21
C ARG A 115 2.65 10.89 24.57
N GLU A 116 1.35 10.63 24.62
CA GLU A 116 0.83 9.27 24.80
C GLU A 116 0.71 8.60 23.42
N PHE A 117 1.64 7.69 23.17
CA PHE A 117 1.59 6.78 22.03
C PHE A 117 1.52 5.35 22.56
N GLY A 118 0.45 4.64 22.21
CA GLY A 118 0.33 3.22 22.51
C GLY A 118 -1.02 2.80 23.07
N HIS A 119 -1.03 1.63 23.68
CA HIS A 119 -2.22 1.05 24.30
C HIS A 119 -2.59 1.79 25.58
N ALA A 120 -3.87 2.12 25.71
CA ALA A 120 -4.47 2.60 26.94
C ALA A 120 -5.78 1.87 27.23
N GLU A 121 -6.27 1.99 28.45
CA GLU A 121 -7.59 1.49 28.86
C GLU A 121 -8.58 2.66 28.95
N LEU A 122 -9.64 2.59 28.18
CA LEU A 122 -10.76 3.51 28.20
C LEU A 122 -11.79 3.04 29.23
N THR A 123 -12.08 3.89 30.21
CA THR A 123 -13.26 3.74 31.06
C THR A 123 -14.46 4.39 30.37
N VAL A 124 -15.45 3.58 29.97
CA VAL A 124 -16.66 4.03 29.27
C VAL A 124 -17.67 4.56 30.28
N GLN A 125 -18.08 5.81 30.14
CA GLN A 125 -19.01 6.49 31.06
C GLN A 125 -20.46 6.52 30.56
N SER A 126 -20.70 6.34 29.26
CA SER A 126 -22.06 6.35 28.69
C SER A 126 -22.26 5.33 27.58
N LYS A 127 -23.01 4.27 27.89
CA LYS A 127 -23.33 3.20 26.94
C LYS A 127 -24.50 3.49 26.01
N ASP A 128 -25.31 4.51 26.28
CA ASP A 128 -26.46 4.87 25.43
C ASP A 128 -26.10 5.82 24.27
N SER A 129 -24.83 5.84 23.85
CA SER A 129 -24.27 6.77 22.86
C SER A 129 -23.61 6.01 21.70
N ILE A 130 -22.66 6.64 21.00
CA ILE A 130 -21.73 5.99 20.06
C ILE A 130 -20.99 4.77 20.66
N PHE A 131 -21.00 4.59 21.99
CA PHE A 131 -20.43 3.45 22.73
C PHE A 131 -21.43 2.33 23.09
N ALA A 132 -22.61 2.30 22.45
CA ALA A 132 -23.53 1.18 22.61
C ALA A 132 -22.86 -0.18 22.31
N GLY A 133 -22.99 -1.12 23.25
CA GLY A 133 -22.43 -2.47 23.14
C GLY A 133 -21.01 -2.67 23.68
N LEU A 134 -20.32 -1.59 24.09
CA LEU A 134 -18.97 -1.68 24.67
C LEU A 134 -19.01 -2.08 26.15
N HIS A 135 -17.91 -2.67 26.61
CA HIS A 135 -17.65 -2.96 28.03
C HIS A 135 -17.35 -1.68 28.81
N ASN A 136 -17.28 -1.80 30.15
CA ASN A 136 -16.91 -0.67 31.01
C ASN A 136 -15.45 -0.24 30.80
N HIS A 137 -14.59 -1.20 30.45
CA HIS A 137 -13.17 -1.01 30.20
C HIS A 137 -12.84 -1.56 28.82
N GLU A 138 -12.25 -0.74 27.97
CA GLU A 138 -11.90 -1.10 26.60
C GLU A 138 -10.45 -0.78 26.30
N ARG A 139 -9.76 -1.70 25.61
CA ARG A 139 -8.41 -1.42 25.13
C ARG A 139 -8.49 -0.54 23.88
N ILE A 140 -7.79 0.59 23.92
CA ILE A 140 -7.76 1.58 22.85
C ILE A 140 -6.33 1.92 22.43
N TRP A 141 -6.20 2.51 21.24
CA TRP A 141 -4.93 3.02 20.72
C TRP A 141 -4.90 4.55 20.75
N MET A 142 -4.09 5.09 21.67
CA MET A 142 -3.84 6.52 21.83
C MET A 142 -2.66 6.95 20.95
N SER A 143 -2.79 8.13 20.32
CA SER A 143 -1.70 8.73 19.55
C SER A 143 -1.87 10.24 19.49
N HIS A 144 -1.55 10.93 20.59
CA HIS A 144 -1.71 12.39 20.65
C HIS A 144 -0.63 13.11 21.45
N GLY A 145 -0.35 14.34 21.02
CA GLY A 145 0.43 15.31 21.77
C GLY A 145 -0.47 16.23 22.59
N ASP A 146 -1.50 16.80 21.97
CA ASP A 146 -2.44 17.71 22.63
C ASP A 146 -3.61 16.96 23.29
N HIS A 147 -4.29 17.58 24.25
CA HIS A 147 -5.50 17.00 24.86
C HIS A 147 -6.52 18.07 25.23
N VAL A 148 -7.79 17.70 25.21
CA VAL A 148 -8.91 18.57 25.61
C VAL A 148 -9.00 18.59 27.13
N THR A 149 -9.09 19.79 27.72
CA THR A 149 -9.20 20.02 29.17
C THR A 149 -10.52 20.66 29.58
N ALA A 150 -11.24 21.31 28.65
CA ALA A 150 -12.59 21.79 28.89
C ALA A 150 -13.50 21.43 27.72
N LEU A 151 -14.67 20.88 28.05
CA LEU A 151 -15.70 20.51 27.09
C LEU A 151 -16.32 21.76 26.45
N PRO A 152 -16.63 21.71 25.14
CA PRO A 152 -17.55 22.64 24.50
C PRO A 152 -18.93 22.70 25.20
N PRO A 153 -19.65 23.84 25.14
CA PRO A 153 -21.01 23.91 25.66
C PRO A 153 -21.95 22.88 24.99
N GLY A 154 -22.67 22.11 25.81
CA GLY A 154 -23.58 21.06 25.37
C GLY A 154 -22.95 19.66 25.27
N PHE A 155 -21.62 19.57 25.37
CA PHE A 155 -20.93 18.27 25.37
C PHE A 155 -20.86 17.67 26.77
N ARG A 156 -20.83 16.33 26.81
CA ARG A 156 -20.54 15.53 27.99
C ARG A 156 -19.34 14.61 27.74
N THR A 157 -18.63 14.25 28.79
CA THR A 157 -17.59 13.21 28.71
C THR A 157 -18.26 11.84 28.53
N LEU A 158 -17.78 11.08 27.54
CA LEU A 158 -18.26 9.74 27.23
C LEU A 158 -17.28 8.66 27.68
N GLY A 159 -16.02 9.01 27.85
CA GLY A 159 -15.00 8.10 28.37
C GLY A 159 -13.69 8.79 28.73
N THR A 160 -12.94 8.15 29.62
CA THR A 160 -11.70 8.67 30.21
C THR A 160 -10.62 7.61 30.21
N THR A 161 -9.35 8.01 30.19
CA THR A 161 -8.22 7.13 30.52
C THR A 161 -7.56 7.60 31.83
N ARG A 162 -6.53 6.88 32.28
CA ARG A 162 -5.72 7.27 33.43
C ARG A 162 -5.13 8.68 33.28
N ASP A 163 -4.65 9.01 32.09
CA ASP A 163 -3.86 10.22 31.82
C ASP A 163 -4.63 11.25 30.95
N CYS A 164 -5.82 10.90 30.45
CA CYS A 164 -6.69 11.77 29.66
C CYS A 164 -8.13 11.78 30.21
N GLY A 165 -8.49 12.86 30.92
CA GLY A 165 -9.83 13.03 31.53
C GLY A 165 -10.97 13.28 30.54
N ILE A 166 -10.68 13.53 29.25
CA ILE A 166 -11.67 13.69 28.19
C ILE A 166 -11.20 12.88 26.96
N ALA A 167 -11.04 11.56 27.15
CA ALA A 167 -10.65 10.67 26.06
C ALA A 167 -11.75 10.51 25.00
N ALA A 168 -13.01 10.73 25.38
CA ALA A 168 -14.14 10.83 24.48
C ALA A 168 -15.18 11.85 24.97
N MET A 169 -15.80 12.58 24.05
CA MET A 169 -16.85 13.55 24.32
C MET A 169 -17.98 13.47 23.29
N GLY A 170 -19.18 13.88 23.66
CA GLY A 170 -20.28 13.97 22.70
C GLY A 170 -21.40 14.93 23.09
N ASP A 171 -22.11 15.41 22.06
CA ASP A 171 -23.34 16.21 22.12
C ASP A 171 -24.40 15.45 21.31
N GLU A 172 -25.34 14.83 22.02
CA GLU A 172 -26.40 14.00 21.43
C GLU A 172 -27.37 14.84 20.57
N ALA A 173 -27.64 16.08 20.98
CA ALA A 173 -28.58 16.96 20.29
C ALA A 173 -28.06 17.38 18.92
N ARG A 174 -26.75 17.72 18.83
CA ARG A 174 -26.10 18.04 17.56
C ARG A 174 -25.58 16.80 16.83
N ARG A 175 -25.52 15.65 17.50
CA ARG A 175 -24.92 14.39 17.03
C ARG A 175 -23.43 14.55 16.69
N TYR A 176 -22.72 15.26 17.57
CA TYR A 176 -21.28 15.51 17.45
C TYR A 176 -20.53 14.66 18.47
N TYR A 177 -19.48 13.98 18.02
CA TYR A 177 -18.69 13.07 18.84
C TYR A 177 -17.22 13.29 18.59
N GLY A 178 -16.41 13.26 19.64
CA GLY A 178 -14.96 13.38 19.54
C GLY A 178 -14.28 12.24 20.30
N LEU A 179 -13.33 11.56 19.67
CA LEU A 179 -12.52 10.49 20.25
C LEU A 179 -11.04 10.88 20.19
N GLN A 180 -10.34 10.83 21.31
CA GLN A 180 -8.90 11.13 21.38
C GLN A 180 -8.03 9.95 20.91
N PHE A 181 -8.64 8.77 20.71
CA PHE A 181 -8.03 7.53 20.25
C PHE A 181 -8.51 7.13 18.84
N HIS A 182 -7.85 6.14 18.24
CA HIS A 182 -8.13 5.67 16.88
C HIS A 182 -9.02 4.42 16.88
N PRO A 183 -10.34 4.50 16.59
CA PRO A 183 -11.20 3.33 16.44
C PRO A 183 -10.96 2.52 15.15
N GLU A 184 -10.27 3.09 14.17
CA GLU A 184 -10.04 2.49 12.85
C GLU A 184 -8.91 1.45 12.82
N VAL A 185 -8.02 1.45 13.83
CA VAL A 185 -6.86 0.56 13.90
C VAL A 185 -7.18 -0.75 14.62
N THR A 186 -6.48 -1.82 14.24
CA THR A 186 -6.60 -3.16 14.85
C THR A 186 -6.24 -3.18 16.34
N HIS A 187 -5.40 -2.24 16.78
CA HIS A 187 -5.01 -2.06 18.17
C HIS A 187 -6.16 -1.64 19.10
N THR A 188 -7.28 -1.14 18.53
CA THR A 188 -8.55 -0.88 19.23
C THR A 188 -9.55 -1.97 18.86
N PRO A 189 -9.64 -3.09 19.59
CA PRO A 189 -10.34 -4.31 19.12
C PRO A 189 -11.81 -4.09 18.80
N ARG A 190 -12.52 -3.29 19.61
CA ARG A 190 -13.94 -2.92 19.41
C ARG A 190 -14.14 -1.59 18.68
N GLY A 191 -13.09 -1.03 18.07
CA GLY A 191 -13.19 0.24 17.35
C GLY A 191 -14.15 0.19 16.16
N VAL A 192 -14.27 -0.97 15.51
CA VAL A 192 -15.26 -1.21 14.45
C VAL A 192 -16.70 -1.08 14.96
N GLU A 193 -16.99 -1.45 16.20
CA GLU A 193 -18.34 -1.29 16.79
C GLU A 193 -18.67 0.19 16.98
N ILE A 194 -17.71 1.00 17.42
CA ILE A 194 -17.87 2.46 17.56
C ILE A 194 -18.20 3.09 16.19
N LEU A 195 -17.44 2.72 15.15
CA LEU A 195 -17.70 3.18 13.78
C LEU A 195 -19.08 2.72 13.30
N LYS A 196 -19.48 1.47 13.59
CA LYS A 196 -20.80 0.95 13.25
C LYS A 196 -21.92 1.76 13.92
N ASN A 197 -21.79 2.07 15.20
CA ASN A 197 -22.79 2.88 15.91
C ASN A 197 -22.91 4.28 15.28
N PHE A 198 -21.79 4.92 14.95
CA PHE A 198 -21.81 6.21 14.26
C PHE A 198 -22.51 6.14 12.90
N LEU A 199 -22.19 5.13 12.09
CA LEU A 199 -22.74 5.01 10.74
C LEU A 199 -24.24 4.69 10.74
N PHE A 200 -24.66 3.73 11.55
CA PHE A 200 -26.02 3.19 11.46
C PHE A 200 -26.98 3.84 12.44
N GLN A 201 -26.57 4.08 13.68
CA GLN A 201 -27.44 4.66 14.71
C GLN A 201 -27.44 6.19 14.63
N VAL A 202 -26.27 6.81 14.49
CA VAL A 202 -26.15 8.27 14.48
C VAL A 202 -26.47 8.87 13.11
N CYS A 203 -25.85 8.35 12.05
CA CYS A 203 -26.02 8.86 10.68
C CYS A 203 -27.25 8.28 9.96
N GLY A 204 -27.79 7.15 10.43
CA GLY A 204 -28.94 6.50 9.80
C GLY A 204 -28.64 5.99 8.39
N CYS A 205 -27.43 5.48 8.16
CA CYS A 205 -27.07 4.81 6.91
C CYS A 205 -27.78 3.45 6.83
N ARG A 206 -28.12 3.01 5.62
CA ARG A 206 -28.82 1.75 5.33
C ARG A 206 -27.87 0.58 5.11
N GLY A 207 -26.65 0.85 4.67
CA GLY A 207 -25.66 -0.19 4.39
C GLY A 207 -25.80 -0.82 2.99
N ASP A 208 -26.20 -0.03 1.98
CA ASP A 208 -26.47 -0.50 0.62
C ASP A 208 -25.23 -0.57 -0.29
N TRP A 209 -24.02 -0.37 0.27
CA TRP A 209 -22.77 -0.51 -0.46
C TRP A 209 -22.28 -1.96 -0.43
N HIS A 210 -22.82 -2.79 -1.33
CA HIS A 210 -22.36 -4.18 -1.52
C HIS A 210 -21.64 -4.36 -2.87
N PRO A 211 -20.40 -4.87 -2.92
CA PRO A 211 -19.62 -4.99 -4.16
C PRO A 211 -20.26 -5.87 -5.24
N VAL A 212 -20.93 -6.95 -4.85
CA VAL A 212 -21.57 -7.91 -5.78
C VAL A 212 -22.63 -7.24 -6.66
N ASP A 213 -23.42 -6.32 -6.10
CA ASP A 213 -24.50 -5.64 -6.83
C ASP A 213 -23.99 -4.54 -7.78
N ARG A 214 -22.67 -4.29 -7.76
CA ARG A 214 -22.04 -3.19 -8.52
C ARG A 214 -21.45 -3.63 -9.84
N VAL A 215 -21.21 -4.92 -10.09
CA VAL A 215 -20.65 -5.36 -11.38
C VAL A 215 -21.52 -4.86 -12.54
N ALA A 216 -22.83 -5.11 -12.50
CA ALA A 216 -23.78 -4.64 -13.51
C ALA A 216 -23.76 -3.11 -13.67
N GLN A 217 -23.63 -2.38 -12.55
CA GLN A 217 -23.61 -0.92 -12.57
C GLN A 217 -22.28 -0.35 -13.11
N VAL A 218 -21.16 -0.99 -12.79
CA VAL A 218 -19.83 -0.67 -13.33
C VAL A 218 -19.82 -0.94 -14.84
N GLU A 219 -20.34 -2.08 -15.29
CA GLU A 219 -20.49 -2.39 -16.72
C GLU A 219 -21.41 -1.38 -17.43
N ALA A 220 -22.55 -1.00 -16.84
CA ALA A 220 -23.43 0.03 -17.40
C ALA A 220 -22.73 1.39 -17.51
N ARG A 221 -21.92 1.77 -16.50
CA ARG A 221 -21.10 2.99 -16.56
C ARG A 221 -20.05 2.90 -17.66
N ILE A 222 -19.37 1.76 -17.82
CA ILE A 222 -18.41 1.54 -18.90
C ILE A 222 -19.10 1.74 -20.26
N ARG A 223 -20.25 1.11 -20.49
CA ARG A 223 -21.03 1.26 -21.74
C ARG A 223 -21.36 2.72 -22.02
N ARG A 224 -21.86 3.46 -21.02
CA ARG A 224 -22.21 4.89 -21.13
C ARG A 224 -21.00 5.78 -21.39
N GLN A 225 -19.91 5.60 -20.64
CA GLN A 225 -18.71 6.44 -20.75
C GLN A 225 -17.97 6.21 -22.07
N VAL A 226 -17.90 4.95 -22.52
CA VAL A 226 -17.18 4.60 -23.75
C VAL A 226 -18.01 4.92 -24.99
N GLY A 227 -19.34 4.74 -24.95
CA GLY A 227 -20.23 5.04 -26.07
C GLY A 227 -19.94 4.13 -27.26
N ALA A 228 -19.57 4.71 -28.41
CA ALA A 228 -19.16 3.98 -29.62
C ALA A 228 -17.64 3.72 -29.74
N ARG A 229 -16.83 4.27 -28.81
CA ARG A 229 -15.36 4.23 -28.88
C ARG A 229 -14.79 2.85 -28.53
N ARG A 230 -13.52 2.61 -28.81
CA ARG A 230 -12.79 1.40 -28.40
C ARG A 230 -11.91 1.72 -27.20
N VAL A 231 -11.53 0.69 -26.44
CA VAL A 231 -10.69 0.83 -25.25
C VAL A 231 -9.41 0.05 -25.44
N LEU A 232 -8.28 0.70 -25.17
CA LEU A 232 -6.95 0.10 -25.14
C LEU A 232 -6.50 -0.03 -23.68
N PHE A 233 -6.04 -1.19 -23.26
CA PHE A 233 -5.36 -1.39 -21.98
C PHE A 233 -3.89 -1.74 -22.19
N PHE A 234 -3.02 -1.12 -21.39
CA PHE A 234 -1.69 -1.68 -21.13
C PHE A 234 -1.79 -2.67 -19.97
N LEU A 235 -1.70 -3.95 -20.29
CA LEU A 235 -1.85 -5.05 -19.35
C LEU A 235 -0.54 -5.25 -18.58
N SER A 236 -0.60 -5.33 -17.25
CA SER A 236 0.57 -5.63 -16.42
C SER A 236 0.57 -7.05 -15.86
N GLY A 237 -0.57 -7.76 -15.95
CA GLY A 237 -0.77 -9.05 -15.27
C GLY A 237 -1.14 -8.92 -13.79
N GLY A 238 -1.10 -7.70 -13.23
CA GLY A 238 -1.57 -7.43 -11.87
C GLY A 238 -3.10 -7.47 -11.76
N VAL A 239 -3.60 -7.84 -10.57
CA VAL A 239 -5.03 -8.00 -10.26
C VAL A 239 -5.86 -6.83 -10.75
N ASP A 240 -5.46 -5.59 -10.45
CA ASP A 240 -6.25 -4.39 -10.75
C ASP A 240 -6.41 -4.19 -12.28
N SER A 241 -5.31 -4.36 -13.03
CA SER A 241 -5.34 -4.28 -14.50
C SER A 241 -6.21 -5.38 -15.12
N THR A 242 -6.16 -6.59 -14.55
CA THR A 242 -6.91 -7.75 -15.05
C THR A 242 -8.40 -7.59 -14.77
N VAL A 243 -8.79 -7.16 -13.57
CA VAL A 243 -10.21 -6.93 -13.22
C VAL A 243 -10.78 -5.78 -14.06
N ALA A 244 -10.09 -4.65 -14.17
CA ALA A 244 -10.56 -3.49 -14.94
C ALA A 244 -10.78 -3.84 -16.42
N SER A 245 -9.81 -4.53 -17.02
CA SER A 245 -9.83 -4.87 -18.43
C SER A 245 -10.86 -5.97 -18.74
N THR A 246 -11.00 -6.98 -17.85
CA THR A 246 -12.04 -8.02 -17.96
C THR A 246 -13.45 -7.45 -17.83
N LEU A 247 -13.70 -6.57 -16.85
CA LEU A 247 -14.98 -5.85 -16.74
C LEU A 247 -15.33 -5.08 -18.02
N THR A 248 -14.31 -4.48 -18.65
CA THR A 248 -14.50 -3.71 -19.88
C THR A 248 -14.80 -4.60 -21.08
N VAL A 249 -14.14 -5.74 -21.19
CA VAL A 249 -14.45 -6.77 -22.20
C VAL A 249 -15.88 -7.28 -22.04
N ARG A 250 -16.28 -7.63 -20.81
CA ARG A 250 -17.66 -8.07 -20.51
C ARG A 250 -18.69 -6.99 -20.85
N ALA A 251 -18.36 -5.73 -20.59
CA ALA A 251 -19.27 -4.62 -20.84
C ALA A 251 -19.45 -4.29 -22.34
N LEU A 252 -18.37 -4.37 -23.13
CA LEU A 252 -18.32 -3.84 -24.50
C LEU A 252 -18.18 -4.90 -25.60
N GLY A 253 -17.80 -6.12 -25.25
CA GLY A 253 -17.42 -7.18 -26.18
C GLY A 253 -15.94 -7.15 -26.60
N ALA A 254 -15.43 -8.31 -27.01
CA ALA A 254 -14.03 -8.54 -27.31
C ALA A 254 -13.48 -7.69 -28.48
N ASP A 255 -14.31 -7.35 -29.47
CA ASP A 255 -13.87 -6.57 -30.64
C ASP A 255 -13.63 -5.08 -30.34
N ARG A 256 -14.13 -4.59 -29.21
CA ARG A 256 -14.01 -3.18 -28.80
C ARG A 256 -12.95 -2.92 -27.75
N VAL A 257 -12.28 -3.97 -27.28
CA VAL A 257 -11.25 -3.88 -26.24
C VAL A 257 -9.97 -4.52 -26.74
N HIS A 258 -8.88 -3.77 -26.72
CA HIS A 258 -7.56 -4.26 -27.10
C HIS A 258 -6.61 -4.22 -25.90
N GLY A 259 -5.84 -5.29 -25.72
CA GLY A 259 -4.85 -5.41 -24.65
C GLY A 259 -3.44 -5.48 -25.22
N ILE A 260 -2.53 -4.69 -24.66
CA ILE A 260 -1.10 -4.73 -24.99
C ILE A 260 -0.32 -5.00 -23.72
N TYR A 261 0.43 -6.10 -23.71
CA TYR A 261 1.38 -6.44 -22.66
C TYR A 261 2.79 -6.07 -23.14
N VAL A 262 3.52 -5.28 -22.34
CA VAL A 262 4.91 -4.88 -22.64
C VAL A 262 5.86 -5.78 -21.88
N ASP A 263 6.58 -6.65 -22.58
CA ASP A 263 7.60 -7.51 -21.96
C ASP A 263 8.89 -6.70 -21.75
N THR A 264 9.15 -6.36 -20.49
CA THR A 264 10.35 -5.60 -20.08
C THR A 264 11.59 -6.47 -19.98
N GLY A 265 11.43 -7.79 -19.88
CA GLY A 265 12.51 -8.76 -19.63
C GLY A 265 12.84 -8.98 -18.16
N PHE A 266 12.16 -8.27 -17.25
CA PHE A 266 12.35 -8.36 -15.80
C PHE A 266 11.13 -9.00 -15.10
N MET A 267 10.37 -9.80 -15.84
CA MET A 267 9.17 -10.49 -15.36
C MET A 267 9.53 -11.88 -14.80
N ARG A 268 8.62 -12.57 -14.13
CA ARG A 268 8.86 -13.93 -13.60
C ARG A 268 9.04 -14.94 -14.73
N LEU A 269 9.62 -16.10 -14.41
CA LEU A 269 9.79 -17.18 -15.39
C LEU A 269 8.42 -17.59 -15.96
N GLY A 270 8.30 -17.69 -17.28
CA GLY A 270 7.05 -18.12 -17.92
C GLY A 270 5.90 -17.10 -17.94
N GLU A 271 5.98 -15.99 -17.20
CA GLU A 271 4.88 -15.03 -17.01
C GLU A 271 4.34 -14.45 -18.33
N THR A 272 5.21 -14.08 -19.28
CA THR A 272 4.79 -13.60 -20.61
C THR A 272 3.97 -14.65 -21.36
N ARG A 273 4.30 -15.94 -21.22
CA ARG A 273 3.56 -17.04 -21.85
C ARG A 273 2.21 -17.25 -21.18
N GLU A 274 2.17 -17.21 -19.84
CA GLU A 274 0.93 -17.29 -19.06
C GLU A 274 -0.03 -16.16 -19.42
N ILE A 275 0.45 -14.92 -19.50
CA ILE A 275 -0.35 -13.76 -19.86
C ILE A 275 -0.92 -13.93 -21.28
N ARG A 276 -0.10 -14.35 -22.25
CA ARG A 276 -0.55 -14.60 -23.63
C ARG A 276 -1.64 -15.66 -23.71
N ALA A 277 -1.55 -16.73 -22.93
CA ALA A 277 -2.54 -17.81 -22.91
C ALA A 277 -3.77 -17.49 -22.04
N GLY A 278 -3.61 -16.64 -21.02
CA GLY A 278 -4.62 -16.38 -19.99
C GLY A 278 -5.69 -15.39 -20.42
N PHE A 279 -5.31 -14.24 -21.00
CA PHE A 279 -6.28 -13.19 -21.34
C PHE A 279 -7.36 -13.62 -22.35
N PRO A 280 -7.09 -14.45 -23.37
CA PRO A 280 -8.15 -15.00 -24.21
C PRO A 280 -9.24 -15.75 -23.43
N ARG A 281 -8.86 -16.47 -22.35
CA ARG A 281 -9.82 -17.15 -21.46
C ARG A 281 -10.65 -16.17 -20.63
N LEU A 282 -10.22 -14.91 -20.53
CA LEU A 282 -10.94 -13.82 -19.86
C LEU A 282 -11.85 -13.04 -20.83
N GLY A 283 -12.04 -13.55 -22.05
CA GLY A 283 -12.93 -12.98 -23.07
C GLY A 283 -12.25 -12.02 -24.05
N PHE A 284 -10.93 -11.84 -23.98
CA PHE A 284 -10.21 -11.10 -25.02
C PHE A 284 -10.17 -11.92 -26.32
N LYS A 285 -10.22 -11.24 -27.46
CA LYS A 285 -10.03 -11.90 -28.76
C LYS A 285 -8.58 -12.34 -28.95
N ASP A 286 -7.66 -11.43 -28.64
CA ASP A 286 -6.22 -11.64 -28.58
C ASP A 286 -5.59 -10.52 -27.73
N ILE A 287 -4.33 -10.71 -27.33
CA ILE A 287 -3.50 -9.66 -26.75
C ILE A 287 -2.20 -9.48 -27.54
N GLU A 288 -1.79 -8.24 -27.74
CA GLU A 288 -0.48 -7.96 -28.31
C GLU A 288 0.60 -8.08 -27.24
N VAL A 289 1.65 -8.83 -27.52
CA VAL A 289 2.88 -8.85 -26.72
C VAL A 289 3.92 -7.98 -27.41
N PHE A 290 4.25 -6.84 -26.82
CA PHE A 290 5.30 -5.94 -27.30
C PHE A 290 6.62 -6.27 -26.60
N ASP A 291 7.56 -6.90 -27.32
CA ASP A 291 8.89 -7.24 -26.81
C ASP A 291 9.79 -6.00 -26.71
N ALA A 292 9.99 -5.52 -25.49
CA ALA A 292 10.87 -4.39 -25.19
C ALA A 292 12.17 -4.80 -24.48
N ARG A 293 12.43 -6.10 -24.32
CA ARG A 293 13.52 -6.64 -23.47
C ARG A 293 14.86 -6.03 -23.81
N LYS A 294 15.21 -5.99 -25.10
CA LYS A 294 16.48 -5.41 -25.58
C LYS A 294 16.62 -3.93 -25.19
N ARG A 295 15.55 -3.15 -25.27
CA ARG A 295 15.56 -1.71 -24.95
C ARG A 295 15.82 -1.50 -23.45
N PHE A 296 15.16 -2.26 -22.59
CA PHE A 296 15.38 -2.14 -21.15
C PHE A 296 16.78 -2.60 -20.72
N PHE A 297 17.28 -3.74 -21.22
CA PHE A 297 18.65 -4.17 -20.93
C PHE A 297 19.72 -3.18 -21.43
N GLN A 298 19.48 -2.52 -22.56
CA GLN A 298 20.36 -1.46 -23.05
C GLN A 298 20.34 -0.24 -22.14
N ALA A 299 19.16 0.23 -21.74
CA ALA A 299 19.01 1.41 -20.89
C ALA A 299 19.54 1.21 -19.47
N LEU A 300 19.50 -0.03 -18.94
CA LEU A 300 19.97 -0.38 -17.60
C LEU A 300 21.42 -0.85 -17.55
N ARG A 301 22.13 -0.82 -18.68
CA ARG A 301 23.52 -1.28 -18.74
C ARG A 301 24.39 -0.46 -17.79
N GLY A 302 25.08 -1.14 -16.88
CA GLY A 302 26.01 -0.49 -15.95
C GLY A 302 25.34 0.22 -14.76
N VAL A 303 24.01 0.25 -14.69
CA VAL A 303 23.27 0.94 -13.63
C VAL A 303 23.24 0.08 -12.37
N THR A 304 23.67 0.67 -11.25
CA THR A 304 23.72 0.01 -9.94
C THR A 304 22.83 0.69 -8.91
N ASP A 305 22.72 2.01 -8.96
CA ASP A 305 21.87 2.82 -8.07
C ASP A 305 20.38 2.47 -8.24
N PRO A 306 19.67 2.10 -7.16
CA PRO A 306 18.28 1.63 -7.23
C PRO A 306 17.29 2.73 -7.68
N GLU A 307 17.49 3.98 -7.26
CA GLU A 307 16.64 5.10 -7.67
C GLU A 307 16.82 5.42 -9.16
N ALA A 308 18.05 5.35 -9.67
CA ALA A 308 18.35 5.45 -11.09
C ALA A 308 17.68 4.30 -11.86
N LYS A 309 17.74 3.04 -11.40
CA LYS A 309 17.02 1.92 -12.02
C LYS A 309 15.52 2.23 -12.14
N ARG A 310 14.89 2.63 -11.04
CA ARG A 310 13.44 2.97 -11.00
C ARG A 310 13.10 4.07 -11.99
N ARG A 311 13.87 5.17 -11.98
CA ARG A 311 13.67 6.31 -12.88
C ARG A 311 13.82 5.92 -14.36
N ILE A 312 14.85 5.15 -14.70
CA ILE A 312 15.10 4.69 -16.07
C ILE A 312 13.97 3.79 -16.54
N ILE A 313 13.57 2.80 -15.73
CA ILE A 313 12.48 1.87 -16.08
C ILE A 313 11.17 2.62 -16.24
N GLY A 314 10.83 3.50 -15.29
CA GLY A 314 9.63 4.30 -15.32
C GLY A 314 9.55 5.16 -16.58
N ARG A 315 10.63 5.89 -16.90
CA ARG A 315 10.71 6.72 -18.12
C ARG A 315 10.60 5.89 -19.39
N LEU A 316 11.40 4.83 -19.51
CA LEU A 316 11.42 4.01 -20.72
C LEU A 316 10.09 3.30 -20.97
N PHE A 317 9.41 2.82 -19.91
CA PHE A 317 8.10 2.22 -20.05
C PHE A 317 7.09 3.21 -20.63
N VAL A 318 7.13 4.46 -20.17
CA VAL A 318 6.29 5.55 -20.67
C VAL A 318 6.61 5.86 -22.13
N ASP A 319 7.88 6.00 -22.48
CA ASP A 319 8.32 6.27 -23.86
C ASP A 319 7.87 5.15 -24.82
N ILE A 320 7.90 3.90 -24.36
CA ILE A 320 7.40 2.74 -25.11
C ILE A 320 5.88 2.82 -25.30
N GLN A 321 5.12 3.14 -24.24
CA GLN A 321 3.68 3.33 -24.35
C GLN A 321 3.35 4.41 -25.38
N ASP A 322 4.01 5.57 -25.30
CA ASP A 322 3.78 6.68 -26.23
C ASP A 322 4.14 6.32 -27.67
N HIS A 323 5.21 5.55 -27.86
CA HIS A 323 5.61 5.01 -29.16
C HIS A 323 4.57 4.03 -29.72
N ILE A 324 4.03 3.12 -28.90
CA ILE A 324 2.97 2.19 -29.31
C ILE A 324 1.71 2.97 -29.69
N LEU A 325 1.30 3.94 -28.87
CA LEU A 325 0.13 4.77 -29.12
C LEU A 325 0.26 5.54 -30.45
N ALA A 326 1.45 6.06 -30.75
CA ALA A 326 1.74 6.78 -31.99
C ALA A 326 1.76 5.86 -33.21
N SER A 327 2.53 4.78 -33.14
CA SER A 327 2.79 3.88 -34.28
C SER A 327 1.57 3.05 -34.69
N ARG A 328 0.64 2.79 -33.77
CA ARG A 328 -0.53 1.94 -34.01
C ARG A 328 -1.86 2.71 -34.11
N ARG A 329 -1.80 4.02 -34.34
CA ARG A 329 -2.97 4.92 -34.51
C ARG A 329 -3.95 4.95 -33.32
N TYR A 330 -3.56 4.46 -32.14
CA TYR A 330 -4.37 4.55 -30.91
C TYR A 330 -4.53 5.98 -30.38
N ARG A 331 -3.84 6.96 -30.97
CA ARG A 331 -4.05 8.39 -30.69
C ARG A 331 -5.33 8.97 -31.30
N SER A 332 -6.05 8.27 -32.18
CA SER A 332 -7.32 8.76 -32.74
C SER A 332 -8.41 8.88 -31.66
N ARG A 333 -9.41 9.75 -31.90
CA ARG A 333 -10.55 9.95 -30.98
C ARG A 333 -11.46 8.73 -30.82
N GLU A 334 -11.30 7.75 -31.70
CA GLU A 334 -12.00 6.46 -31.62
C GLU A 334 -11.52 5.63 -30.44
N TRP A 335 -10.32 5.88 -29.92
CA TRP A 335 -9.72 5.12 -28.82
C TRP A 335 -9.70 5.89 -27.51
N MET A 336 -10.01 5.15 -26.45
CA MET A 336 -9.83 5.52 -25.05
C MET A 336 -8.74 4.66 -24.41
N LEU A 337 -8.02 5.23 -23.46
CA LEU A 337 -7.06 4.50 -22.63
C LEU A 337 -7.77 3.97 -21.37
N GLY A 338 -7.78 2.66 -21.19
CA GLY A 338 -8.25 1.99 -19.99
C GLY A 338 -7.13 1.87 -18.96
N GLN A 339 -7.44 2.15 -17.70
CA GLN A 339 -6.51 2.00 -16.57
C GLN A 339 -7.17 1.24 -15.41
N GLY A 340 -6.35 0.46 -14.70
CA GLY A 340 -6.74 -0.23 -13.47
C GLY A 340 -6.66 0.64 -12.21
N THR A 341 -6.68 1.97 -12.36
CA THR A 341 -6.57 2.93 -11.26
C THR A 341 -7.60 2.64 -10.17
N ILE A 342 -7.15 2.53 -8.92
CA ILE A 342 -8.00 2.29 -7.75
C ILE A 342 -8.16 3.56 -6.91
N TYR A 343 -9.06 3.53 -5.92
CA TYR A 343 -9.41 4.71 -5.14
C TYR A 343 -8.20 5.42 -4.47
N PRO A 344 -7.24 4.71 -3.83
CA PRO A 344 -6.02 5.33 -3.32
C PRO A 344 -5.27 6.19 -4.36
N ASP A 345 -5.07 5.67 -5.57
CA ASP A 345 -4.32 6.34 -6.65
C ASP A 345 -4.97 7.68 -7.07
N THR A 346 -6.31 7.78 -7.00
CA THR A 346 -7.05 8.99 -7.39
C THR A 346 -6.87 10.15 -6.41
N ILE A 347 -6.56 9.85 -5.14
CA ILE A 347 -6.34 10.87 -4.11
C ILE A 347 -4.89 11.36 -4.19
N GLU A 348 -3.92 10.45 -4.36
CA GLU A 348 -2.51 10.80 -4.54
C GLU A 348 -2.30 11.72 -5.76
N SER A 349 -3.04 11.47 -6.84
CA SER A 349 -3.06 12.33 -8.04
C SER A 349 -3.91 13.60 -7.90
N GLY A 350 -4.80 13.66 -6.89
CA GLY A 350 -5.76 14.73 -6.63
C GLY A 350 -5.24 15.92 -5.80
N GLY A 351 -4.01 15.84 -5.27
CA GLY A 351 -3.28 16.97 -4.71
C GLY A 351 -3.43 17.17 -3.19
N THR A 352 -2.50 16.60 -2.44
CA THR A 352 -2.00 17.16 -1.18
C THR A 352 -0.90 18.17 -1.48
N ARG A 353 -0.80 19.27 -0.69
CA ARG A 353 0.20 20.34 -0.89
C ARG A 353 1.65 19.83 -0.88
N ASP A 354 1.91 18.68 -0.24
CA ASP A 354 3.25 18.09 -0.13
C ASP A 354 3.61 17.11 -1.28
N ALA A 355 2.65 16.77 -2.16
CA ALA A 355 2.94 16.04 -3.40
C ALA A 355 3.66 16.92 -4.46
N ALA A 356 3.92 18.19 -4.15
CA ALA A 356 4.54 19.15 -5.04
C ALA A 356 6.05 18.93 -5.25
N LEU A 357 6.74 18.15 -4.40
CA LEU A 357 8.21 18.07 -4.41
C LEU A 357 8.82 16.87 -5.15
N ILE A 358 8.02 16.00 -5.77
CA ILE A 358 8.52 14.95 -6.68
C ILE A 358 7.83 15.07 -8.05
N LYS A 359 7.84 16.27 -8.61
CA LYS A 359 7.45 16.52 -10.01
C LYS A 359 8.69 16.66 -10.88
N THR A 360 9.34 15.54 -11.16
CA THR A 360 10.18 15.42 -12.37
C THR A 360 9.51 14.38 -13.27
N HIS A 361 9.55 14.58 -14.59
CA HIS A 361 8.88 13.85 -15.70
C HIS A 361 7.67 14.58 -16.33
N HIS A 362 7.97 15.73 -16.93
CA HIS A 362 7.08 16.75 -17.51
C HIS A 362 6.55 16.46 -18.95
N ASN A 363 6.10 15.24 -19.27
CA ASN A 363 5.44 15.02 -20.59
C ASN A 363 4.23 14.08 -20.52
N ARG A 364 4.29 13.02 -19.68
CA ARG A 364 3.20 12.05 -19.56
C ARG A 364 2.08 12.52 -18.64
N VAL A 365 2.42 13.20 -17.54
CA VAL A 365 1.39 13.82 -16.68
C VAL A 365 0.57 14.77 -17.54
N ASP A 366 1.22 15.59 -18.35
CA ASP A 366 0.56 16.52 -19.26
C ASP A 366 -0.29 15.80 -20.32
N ARG A 367 0.20 14.68 -20.88
CA ARG A 367 -0.58 13.90 -21.86
C ARG A 367 -1.74 13.11 -21.26
N ILE A 368 -1.58 12.48 -20.10
CA ILE A 368 -2.67 11.80 -19.38
C ILE A 368 -3.69 12.84 -18.93
N GLN A 369 -3.25 14.00 -18.43
CA GLN A 369 -4.12 15.12 -18.10
C GLN A 369 -4.86 15.64 -19.35
N GLN A 370 -4.18 15.70 -20.50
CA GLN A 370 -4.83 16.03 -21.77
C GLN A 370 -5.87 14.97 -22.17
N LEU A 371 -5.56 13.67 -22.04
CA LEU A 371 -6.53 12.60 -22.32
C LEU A 371 -7.71 12.63 -21.33
N LEU A 372 -7.47 12.95 -20.06
CA LEU A 372 -8.51 13.15 -19.05
C LEU A 372 -9.40 14.35 -19.42
N ALA A 373 -8.81 15.48 -19.80
CA ALA A 373 -9.51 16.66 -20.28
C ALA A 373 -10.32 16.38 -21.56
N GLU A 374 -9.77 15.55 -22.46
CA GLU A 374 -10.45 15.06 -23.67
C GLU A 374 -11.50 13.96 -23.40
N LYS A 375 -11.71 13.55 -22.14
CA LYS A 375 -12.59 12.44 -21.74
C LYS A 375 -12.27 11.13 -22.46
N ARG A 376 -10.98 10.81 -22.57
CA ARG A 376 -10.43 9.64 -23.27
C ARG A 376 -9.75 8.64 -22.34
N VAL A 377 -9.94 8.77 -21.03
CA VAL A 377 -9.50 7.78 -20.05
C VAL A 377 -10.72 7.07 -19.46
N LEU A 378 -10.62 5.76 -19.28
CA LEU A 378 -11.58 4.92 -18.59
C LEU A 378 -10.92 4.29 -17.36
N GLU A 379 -11.47 4.55 -16.18
CA GLU A 379 -10.97 4.01 -14.91
C GLU A 379 -12.09 3.25 -14.19
N PRO A 380 -12.33 1.97 -14.55
CA PRO A 380 -13.44 1.20 -14.01
C PRO A 380 -13.38 1.02 -12.50
N LEU A 381 -12.17 1.04 -11.91
CA LEU A 381 -11.93 0.69 -10.52
C LEU A 381 -11.70 1.89 -9.60
N ALA A 382 -11.80 3.12 -10.11
CA ALA A 382 -11.46 4.36 -9.41
C ALA A 382 -12.19 4.59 -8.08
N GLN A 383 -13.25 3.82 -7.78
CA GLN A 383 -14.01 3.92 -6.54
C GLN A 383 -13.78 2.77 -5.56
N PHE A 384 -12.93 1.80 -5.88
CA PHE A 384 -12.73 0.60 -5.09
C PHE A 384 -11.36 0.59 -4.42
N TYR A 385 -11.29 -0.02 -3.24
CA TYR A 385 -10.02 -0.42 -2.61
C TYR A 385 -9.61 -1.81 -3.12
N LYS A 386 -8.34 -2.17 -2.93
CA LYS A 386 -7.72 -3.37 -3.51
C LYS A 386 -8.38 -4.69 -3.08
N ASP A 387 -8.83 -4.77 -1.84
CA ASP A 387 -9.63 -5.88 -1.31
C ASP A 387 -10.96 -6.04 -2.06
N LYS A 388 -11.66 -4.92 -2.31
CA LYS A 388 -12.91 -4.90 -3.07
C LYS A 388 -12.70 -5.18 -4.56
N VAL A 389 -11.56 -4.80 -5.12
CA VAL A 389 -11.18 -5.19 -6.48
C VAL A 389 -11.02 -6.71 -6.58
N ARG A 390 -10.41 -7.37 -5.59
CA ARG A 390 -10.33 -8.84 -5.55
C ARG A 390 -11.72 -9.48 -5.44
N GLU A 391 -12.61 -8.92 -4.63
CA GLU A 391 -13.99 -9.37 -4.52
C GLU A 391 -14.75 -9.26 -5.86
N LEU A 392 -14.65 -8.11 -6.54
CA LEU A 392 -15.20 -7.93 -7.90
C LEU A 392 -14.64 -8.96 -8.88
N GLY A 393 -13.33 -9.24 -8.77
CA GLY A 393 -12.67 -10.28 -9.54
C GLY A 393 -13.29 -11.67 -9.36
N ARG A 394 -13.65 -12.05 -8.12
CA ARG A 394 -14.35 -13.32 -7.84
C ARG A 394 -15.75 -13.34 -8.46
N VAL A 395 -16.49 -12.23 -8.36
CA VAL A 395 -17.86 -12.12 -8.90
C VAL A 395 -17.87 -12.27 -10.42
N ILE A 396 -16.85 -11.78 -11.13
CA ILE A 396 -16.71 -11.96 -12.58
C ILE A 396 -16.00 -13.27 -12.96
N SER A 397 -15.86 -14.20 -12.01
CA SER A 397 -15.26 -15.53 -12.18
C SER A 397 -13.80 -15.50 -12.67
N LEU A 398 -13.01 -14.53 -12.23
CA LEU A 398 -11.56 -14.60 -12.44
C LEU A 398 -10.98 -15.80 -11.68
N PRO A 399 -10.01 -16.52 -12.29
CA PRO A 399 -9.30 -17.60 -11.62
C PRO A 399 -8.65 -17.12 -10.31
N ASP A 400 -8.75 -17.94 -9.27
CA ASP A 400 -8.21 -17.62 -7.95
C ASP A 400 -6.68 -17.44 -7.99
N GLU A 401 -5.98 -18.09 -8.92
CA GLU A 401 -4.55 -17.94 -9.13
C GLU A 401 -4.16 -16.50 -9.52
N ILE A 402 -5.04 -15.80 -10.24
CA ILE A 402 -4.85 -14.37 -10.57
C ILE A 402 -5.16 -13.54 -9.33
N LEU A 403 -6.26 -13.83 -8.65
CA LEU A 403 -6.78 -13.02 -7.54
C LEU A 403 -5.95 -13.13 -6.28
N ARG A 404 -5.23 -14.23 -6.07
CA ARG A 404 -4.36 -14.48 -4.91
C ARG A 404 -2.88 -14.23 -5.21
N ARG A 405 -2.52 -13.94 -6.46
CA ARG A 405 -1.15 -13.66 -6.88
C ARG A 405 -0.49 -12.63 -5.97
N HIS A 406 0.69 -12.97 -5.46
CA HIS A 406 1.52 -12.05 -4.69
C HIS A 406 1.81 -10.79 -5.51
N PRO A 407 1.75 -9.59 -4.89
CA PRO A 407 2.12 -8.35 -5.56
C PRO A 407 3.50 -8.47 -6.24
N PHE A 408 3.61 -7.88 -7.42
CA PHE A 408 4.84 -7.81 -8.18
C PHE A 408 5.14 -6.35 -8.54
N PRO A 409 6.36 -5.85 -8.27
CA PRO A 409 6.68 -4.44 -8.50
C PRO A 409 6.73 -4.13 -10.00
N GLY A 410 6.38 -2.89 -10.38
CA GLY A 410 6.46 -2.45 -11.78
C GLY A 410 7.85 -2.62 -12.42
N PRO A 411 8.94 -2.27 -11.73
CA PRO A 411 10.30 -2.60 -12.17
C PRO A 411 10.67 -4.08 -12.22
N GLY A 412 9.81 -4.95 -11.69
CA GLY A 412 9.99 -6.39 -11.65
C GLY A 412 11.28 -6.81 -10.95
N LEU A 413 11.95 -7.81 -11.53
CA LEU A 413 13.19 -8.38 -11.00
C LEU A 413 14.38 -7.43 -11.03
N ALA A 414 14.29 -6.26 -11.69
CA ALA A 414 15.38 -5.28 -11.71
C ALA A 414 15.70 -4.73 -10.31
N ILE A 415 14.70 -4.66 -9.43
CA ILE A 415 14.83 -4.23 -8.02
C ILE A 415 14.88 -5.42 -7.04
N ARG A 416 15.07 -6.63 -7.57
CA ARG A 416 15.37 -7.83 -6.78
C ARG A 416 16.74 -8.40 -7.13
N CYS A 417 17.49 -7.70 -7.97
CA CYS A 417 18.82 -8.08 -8.40
C CYS A 417 19.79 -7.00 -7.95
N ILE A 418 20.40 -7.23 -6.80
CA ILE A 418 21.36 -6.30 -6.21
C ILE A 418 22.55 -6.17 -7.15
N CYS A 419 23.01 -4.94 -7.30
CA CYS A 419 24.09 -4.57 -8.20
C CYS A 419 25.18 -3.84 -7.42
N SER A 420 26.42 -4.01 -7.85
CA SER A 420 27.58 -3.30 -7.30
C SER A 420 28.49 -2.89 -8.45
N ASP A 421 28.96 -1.65 -8.42
CA ASP A 421 29.87 -1.09 -9.42
C ASP A 421 31.34 -1.44 -9.15
N ARG A 422 31.63 -1.86 -7.92
CA ARG A 422 32.95 -2.26 -7.43
C ARG A 422 32.88 -3.53 -6.55
N PRO A 423 33.99 -4.25 -6.40
CA PRO A 423 34.10 -5.26 -5.35
C PRO A 423 34.03 -4.63 -3.96
N LEU A 424 33.37 -5.29 -3.02
CA LEU A 424 33.31 -4.87 -1.61
C LEU A 424 33.52 -6.06 -0.70
N SER A 425 34.24 -5.86 0.40
CA SER A 425 34.44 -6.89 1.42
C SER A 425 33.38 -6.78 2.52
N PRO A 426 33.01 -7.89 3.16
CA PRO A 426 32.32 -7.85 4.44
C PRO A 426 33.09 -7.01 5.45
N GLU A 427 32.35 -6.30 6.28
CA GLU A 427 32.88 -5.46 7.35
C GLU A 427 32.55 -6.08 8.71
N TRP A 428 33.46 -5.90 9.65
CA TRP A 428 33.28 -6.34 11.03
C TRP A 428 32.83 -5.17 11.90
N ASP A 429 31.82 -5.41 12.72
CA ASP A 429 31.37 -4.48 13.75
C ASP A 429 31.36 -5.24 15.08
N GLU A 430 32.29 -4.91 15.98
CA GLU A 430 32.46 -5.59 17.26
C GLU A 430 31.21 -5.49 18.14
N ALA A 431 30.51 -4.35 18.11
CA ALA A 431 29.33 -4.15 18.92
C ALA A 431 28.15 -4.98 18.42
N ILE A 432 27.91 -5.02 17.11
CA ILE A 432 26.91 -5.92 16.51
C ILE A 432 27.29 -7.38 16.77
N SER A 433 28.56 -7.73 16.63
CA SER A 433 29.05 -9.09 16.88
C SER A 433 28.82 -9.53 18.33
N ALA A 434 29.02 -8.64 19.30
CA ALA A 434 28.73 -8.91 20.70
C ALA A 434 27.22 -9.15 20.94
N VAL A 435 26.36 -8.30 20.36
CA VAL A 435 24.90 -8.45 20.47
C VAL A 435 24.40 -9.75 19.82
N ALA A 436 24.96 -10.10 18.65
CA ALA A 436 24.65 -11.35 17.95
C ALA A 436 25.18 -12.58 18.69
N GLY A 437 26.40 -12.48 19.25
CA GLY A 437 27.05 -13.54 20.02
C GLY A 437 26.28 -13.92 21.28
N ALA A 438 25.65 -12.93 21.95
CA ALA A 438 24.73 -13.20 23.06
C ALA A 438 23.52 -14.07 22.65
N GLY A 439 23.13 -14.06 21.37
CA GLY A 439 22.12 -14.93 20.78
C GLY A 439 22.68 -16.24 20.20
N GLY A 440 23.99 -16.47 20.26
CA GLY A 440 24.67 -17.63 19.69
C GLY A 440 25.01 -17.52 18.20
N TYR A 441 24.97 -16.33 17.61
CA TYR A 441 25.25 -16.09 16.19
C TYR A 441 26.58 -15.35 15.99
N GLY A 442 27.31 -15.71 14.94
CA GLY A 442 28.31 -14.83 14.34
C GLY A 442 27.63 -13.76 13.50
N ALA A 443 28.23 -12.58 13.38
CA ALA A 443 27.69 -11.48 12.59
C ALA A 443 28.77 -10.72 11.83
N PHE A 444 28.41 -10.25 10.64
CA PHE A 444 29.18 -9.28 9.86
C PHE A 444 28.24 -8.37 9.07
N LEU A 445 28.77 -7.26 8.59
CA LEU A 445 28.05 -6.29 7.77
C LEU A 445 28.40 -6.47 6.30
N LEU A 446 27.39 -6.43 5.44
CA LEU A 446 27.56 -6.26 4.02
C LEU A 446 27.34 -4.77 3.68
N PRO A 447 28.32 -4.09 3.04
CA PRO A 447 28.20 -2.70 2.61
C PRO A 447 27.30 -2.55 1.37
N LEU A 448 26.13 -3.19 1.40
CA LEU A 448 25.07 -3.06 0.43
C LEU A 448 24.07 -2.04 0.96
N HIS A 449 23.76 -1.04 0.14
CA HIS A 449 22.73 -0.05 0.47
C HIS A 449 21.35 -0.66 0.25
N SER A 450 20.82 -1.31 1.27
CA SER A 450 19.43 -1.75 1.26
C SER A 450 18.53 -0.62 1.74
N VAL A 451 17.45 -0.39 1.00
CA VAL A 451 16.42 0.56 1.39
C VAL A 451 15.74 0.16 2.71
N GLY A 452 15.50 1.16 3.55
CA GLY A 452 14.72 1.10 4.78
C GLY A 452 13.88 2.37 4.97
N VAL A 453 13.07 2.37 6.02
CA VAL A 453 12.27 3.52 6.48
C VAL A 453 12.45 3.64 7.98
N GLN A 454 13.02 4.77 8.43
CA GLN A 454 13.17 5.09 9.85
C GLN A 454 12.45 6.41 10.12
N GLY A 455 11.39 6.38 10.95
CA GLY A 455 10.44 7.50 11.06
C GLY A 455 9.73 7.75 9.73
N ASP A 456 9.67 9.00 9.30
CA ASP A 456 9.03 9.41 8.04
C ASP A 456 9.98 9.47 6.83
N CYS A 457 11.26 9.11 7.03
CA CYS A 457 12.30 9.24 6.01
C CYS A 457 12.76 7.88 5.47
N ARG A 458 12.98 7.83 4.15
CA ARG A 458 13.65 6.71 3.48
C ARG A 458 15.14 6.76 3.80
N THR A 459 15.70 5.65 4.25
CA THR A 459 17.12 5.51 4.58
C THR A 459 17.76 4.38 3.77
N TYR A 460 19.07 4.45 3.56
CA TYR A 460 19.84 3.34 3.01
C TYR A 460 20.84 2.89 4.07
N GLY A 461 20.70 1.63 4.49
CA GLY A 461 21.50 1.04 5.55
C GLY A 461 22.23 -0.20 5.05
N LYS A 462 23.25 -0.61 5.78
CA LYS A 462 23.97 -1.86 5.56
C LYS A 462 23.07 -3.05 5.89
N LEU A 463 23.41 -4.21 5.34
CA LEU A 463 22.78 -5.48 5.69
C LEU A 463 23.64 -6.18 6.74
N THR A 464 23.06 -6.51 7.89
CA THR A 464 23.69 -7.40 8.88
C THR A 464 23.39 -8.85 8.51
N VAL A 465 24.42 -9.69 8.42
CA VAL A 465 24.28 -11.13 8.16
C VAL A 465 24.64 -11.90 9.42
N LEU A 466 23.69 -12.68 9.93
CA LEU A 466 23.86 -13.63 11.03
C LEU A 466 24.18 -15.02 10.49
N HIS A 467 25.04 -15.77 11.18
CA HIS A 467 25.40 -17.13 10.77
C HIS A 467 25.83 -17.99 11.97
N GLY A 468 26.00 -19.29 11.72
CA GLY A 468 26.61 -20.25 12.66
C GLY A 468 25.62 -21.00 13.56
N ALA A 469 24.40 -20.50 13.75
CA ALA A 469 23.39 -21.11 14.62
C ALA A 469 22.09 -21.50 13.87
N PRO A 470 21.31 -22.46 14.41
CA PRO A 470 20.05 -22.88 13.82
C PRO A 470 18.96 -21.81 13.96
N ILE A 471 18.02 -21.78 13.00
CA ILE A 471 16.91 -20.83 12.99
C ILE A 471 15.97 -21.08 14.18
N ARG A 472 15.87 -20.07 15.05
CA ARG A 472 14.91 -19.99 16.15
C ARG A 472 14.16 -18.67 16.03
N HIS A 473 13.00 -18.69 15.38
CA HIS A 473 12.23 -17.49 15.02
C HIS A 473 12.09 -16.49 16.16
N ALA A 474 11.55 -16.90 17.32
CA ALA A 474 11.37 -16.00 18.46
C ALA A 474 12.67 -15.33 18.95
N ALA A 475 13.79 -16.06 18.98
CA ALA A 475 15.08 -15.50 19.40
C ALA A 475 15.65 -14.56 18.33
N LEU A 476 15.42 -14.86 17.04
CA LEU A 476 15.85 -14.04 15.91
C LEU A 476 15.05 -12.73 15.81
N GLU A 477 13.77 -12.74 16.11
CA GLU A 477 12.94 -11.52 16.17
C GLU A 477 13.43 -10.55 17.25
N GLU A 478 13.66 -11.06 18.46
CA GLU A 478 14.20 -10.25 19.56
C GLU A 478 15.58 -9.69 19.18
N LEU A 479 16.46 -10.55 18.67
CA LEU A 479 17.81 -10.15 18.26
C LEU A 479 17.78 -9.09 17.15
N THR A 480 16.93 -9.27 16.14
CA THR A 480 16.79 -8.32 15.03
C THR A 480 16.29 -6.98 15.51
N THR A 481 15.29 -6.98 16.39
CA THR A 481 14.74 -5.76 16.99
C THR A 481 15.84 -5.01 17.76
N ARG A 482 16.61 -5.72 18.60
CA ARG A 482 17.74 -5.11 19.34
C ARG A 482 18.81 -4.55 18.41
N ILE A 483 19.20 -5.27 17.37
CA ILE A 483 20.20 -4.83 16.40
C ILE A 483 19.72 -3.55 15.70
N THR A 484 18.52 -3.58 15.12
CA THR A 484 18.02 -2.45 14.33
C THR A 484 17.69 -1.20 15.16
N ASN A 485 17.31 -1.35 16.44
CA ASN A 485 17.08 -0.22 17.33
C ASN A 485 18.38 0.39 17.87
N THR A 486 19.40 -0.43 18.08
CA THR A 486 20.71 0.01 18.59
C THR A 486 21.57 0.63 17.49
N PHE A 487 21.61 0.00 16.32
CA PHE A 487 22.54 0.34 15.26
C PHE A 487 21.83 0.97 14.06
N ARG A 488 21.72 2.31 14.07
CA ARG A 488 20.96 3.04 13.02
C ARG A 488 21.50 2.87 11.60
N HIS A 489 22.75 2.44 11.45
CA HIS A 489 23.38 2.21 10.15
C HIS A 489 23.00 0.85 9.52
N THR A 490 22.29 -0.02 10.24
CA THR A 490 21.69 -1.25 9.68
C THR A 490 20.18 -1.11 9.61
N ASN A 491 19.64 -1.37 8.42
CA ASN A 491 18.19 -1.34 8.18
C ASN A 491 17.62 -2.75 8.07
N ARG A 492 18.48 -3.76 7.96
CA ARG A 492 18.09 -5.11 7.60
C ARG A 492 19.03 -6.13 8.22
N VAL A 493 18.45 -7.19 8.75
CA VAL A 493 19.14 -8.35 9.29
C VAL A 493 18.67 -9.58 8.52
N ALA A 494 19.61 -10.37 8.02
CA ALA A 494 19.34 -11.66 7.41
C ALA A 494 20.19 -12.74 8.08
N VAL A 495 19.73 -13.98 8.04
CA VAL A 495 20.42 -15.13 8.62
C VAL A 495 20.75 -16.16 7.55
N ALA A 496 21.94 -16.73 7.60
CA ALA A 496 22.41 -17.73 6.66
C ALA A 496 21.72 -19.09 6.89
N LEU A 497 21.02 -19.58 5.87
CA LEU A 497 20.43 -20.91 5.87
C LEU A 497 21.42 -21.95 5.33
N ARG A 498 22.06 -21.62 4.20
CA ARG A 498 23.02 -22.47 3.50
C ARG A 498 24.14 -21.65 2.87
N PRO A 499 25.43 -22.00 3.08
CA PRO A 499 25.89 -22.78 4.23
C PRO A 499 25.51 -22.07 5.54
N ARG A 500 25.34 -22.82 6.63
CA ARG A 500 24.95 -22.22 7.93
C ARG A 500 26.05 -21.33 8.51
N ALA A 501 27.31 -21.67 8.30
CA ALA A 501 28.44 -20.89 8.73
C ALA A 501 29.10 -20.23 7.52
N LEU A 502 29.31 -18.93 7.60
CA LEU A 502 30.02 -18.13 6.60
C LEU A 502 31.30 -17.62 7.25
N ASP A 503 32.43 -17.82 6.57
CA ASP A 503 33.71 -17.19 6.94
C ASP A 503 33.85 -15.91 6.11
N PRO A 504 33.51 -14.73 6.64
CA PRO A 504 33.45 -13.50 5.84
C PRO A 504 34.80 -13.12 5.19
N ALA A 505 35.94 -13.65 5.67
CA ALA A 505 37.23 -13.43 5.03
C ALA A 505 37.35 -14.10 3.65
N ARG A 506 36.52 -15.12 3.37
CA ARG A 506 36.51 -15.86 2.10
C ARG A 506 35.42 -15.40 1.13
N TRP A 507 34.60 -14.44 1.54
CA TRP A 507 33.46 -13.99 0.76
C TRP A 507 33.62 -12.53 0.38
N SER A 508 33.10 -12.16 -0.79
CA SER A 508 33.09 -10.77 -1.23
C SER A 508 31.86 -10.48 -2.07
N ILE A 509 31.47 -9.21 -2.09
CA ILE A 509 30.54 -8.68 -3.07
C ILE A 509 31.35 -8.39 -4.33
N ARG A 510 30.94 -8.98 -5.46
CA ARG A 510 31.59 -8.76 -6.75
C ARG A 510 30.95 -7.59 -7.48
N ARG A 511 31.70 -6.99 -8.40
CA ARG A 511 31.12 -6.08 -9.38
C ARG A 511 30.09 -6.84 -10.22
N ALA A 512 28.84 -6.40 -10.20
CA ALA A 512 27.75 -7.03 -10.92
C ALA A 512 26.64 -6.03 -11.25
N THR A 513 26.04 -6.18 -12.42
CA THR A 513 24.95 -5.32 -12.92
C THR A 513 23.81 -6.17 -13.44
N LEU A 514 22.74 -5.54 -13.95
CA LEU A 514 21.62 -6.24 -14.55
C LEU A 514 22.03 -6.84 -15.91
N THR A 515 22.18 -8.17 -15.96
CA THR A 515 22.50 -8.90 -17.20
C THR A 515 21.45 -9.96 -17.49
N PRO A 516 21.23 -10.36 -18.75
CA PRO A 516 20.30 -11.44 -19.10
C PRO A 516 20.59 -12.74 -18.34
N ARG A 517 21.87 -13.05 -18.08
CA ARG A 517 22.28 -14.24 -17.32
C ARG A 517 21.83 -14.16 -15.86
N ARG A 518 22.11 -13.05 -15.17
CA ARG A 518 21.72 -12.87 -13.76
C ARG A 518 20.21 -12.81 -13.58
N ILE A 519 19.50 -12.15 -14.49
CA ILE A 519 18.04 -12.10 -14.45
C ILE A 519 17.43 -13.48 -14.71
N ARG A 520 17.97 -14.27 -15.64
CA ARG A 520 17.51 -15.66 -15.86
C ARG A 520 17.72 -16.54 -14.63
N LEU A 521 18.87 -16.43 -13.96
CA LEU A 521 19.12 -17.13 -12.71
C LEU A 521 18.09 -16.73 -11.64
N LEU A 522 17.86 -15.42 -11.46
CA LEU A 522 16.85 -14.94 -10.52
C LEU A 522 15.43 -15.41 -10.88
N GLN A 523 15.07 -15.47 -12.16
CA GLN A 523 13.79 -16.04 -12.62
C GLN A 523 13.65 -17.53 -12.24
N GLN A 524 14.72 -18.32 -12.37
CA GLN A 524 14.71 -19.74 -12.01
C GLN A 524 14.57 -19.93 -10.49
N VAL A 525 15.31 -19.15 -9.71
CA VAL A 525 15.25 -19.21 -8.24
C VAL A 525 13.88 -18.75 -7.72
N ASP A 526 13.32 -17.65 -8.25
CA ASP A 526 11.99 -17.14 -7.90
C ASP A 526 10.88 -18.17 -8.22
N ASP A 527 11.02 -18.91 -9.33
CA ASP A 527 10.12 -20.02 -9.69
C ASP A 527 10.22 -21.20 -8.70
N VAL A 528 11.43 -21.63 -8.32
CA VAL A 528 11.63 -22.69 -7.31
C VAL A 528 10.95 -22.32 -5.99
N VAL A 529 11.15 -21.09 -5.52
CA VAL A 529 10.49 -20.59 -4.30
C VAL A 529 8.97 -20.60 -4.47
N THR A 530 8.47 -20.04 -5.58
CA THR A 530 7.02 -19.93 -5.81
C THR A 530 6.35 -21.31 -5.82
N ARG A 531 6.91 -22.29 -6.54
CA ARG A 531 6.40 -23.67 -6.56
C ARG A 531 6.44 -24.30 -5.18
N PHE A 532 7.54 -24.16 -4.45
CA PHE A 532 7.67 -24.67 -3.09
C PHE A 532 6.60 -24.11 -2.15
N LEU A 533 6.33 -22.80 -2.21
CA LEU A 533 5.30 -22.18 -1.38
C LEU A 533 3.89 -22.73 -1.68
N HIS A 534 3.60 -23.09 -2.93
CA HIS A 534 2.35 -23.77 -3.28
C HIS A 534 2.32 -25.21 -2.79
N GLU A 535 3.38 -25.99 -3.02
CA GLU A 535 3.53 -27.38 -2.58
C GLU A 535 3.34 -27.53 -1.06
N GLN A 536 3.80 -26.54 -0.30
CA GLN A 536 3.76 -26.53 1.16
C GLN A 536 2.57 -25.77 1.76
N PHE A 537 1.61 -25.33 0.93
CA PHE A 537 0.45 -24.53 1.35
C PHE A 537 0.80 -23.23 2.10
N LEU A 538 1.99 -22.67 1.85
CA LEU A 538 2.48 -21.44 2.46
C LEU A 538 2.13 -20.19 1.64
N TYR A 539 1.80 -20.35 0.36
CA TYR A 539 1.59 -19.23 -0.56
C TYR A 539 0.52 -18.24 -0.08
N ASP A 540 -0.62 -18.76 0.38
CA ASP A 540 -1.76 -17.93 0.83
C ASP A 540 -1.55 -17.35 2.24
N LEU A 541 -0.60 -17.88 3.02
CA LEU A 541 -0.23 -17.35 4.34
C LEU A 541 0.76 -16.18 4.25
N ILE A 542 1.45 -16.07 3.12
CA ILE A 542 2.44 -15.02 2.87
C ILE A 542 1.79 -13.96 1.98
N TRP A 543 1.83 -12.71 2.40
CA TRP A 543 1.30 -11.61 1.58
C TRP A 543 2.17 -11.36 0.34
N GLN A 544 3.49 -11.42 0.53
CA GLN A 544 4.48 -11.34 -0.54
C GLN A 544 5.79 -12.01 -0.11
N CYS A 545 6.46 -12.72 -1.02
CA CYS A 545 7.81 -13.26 -0.80
C CYS A 545 8.79 -12.77 -1.87
N PRO A 546 9.44 -11.60 -1.72
CA PRO A 546 10.54 -11.25 -2.60
C PRO A 546 11.69 -12.26 -2.51
N VAL A 547 12.16 -12.69 -3.67
CA VAL A 547 13.39 -13.47 -3.83
C VAL A 547 14.42 -12.52 -4.41
N VAL A 548 15.54 -12.35 -3.72
CA VAL A 548 16.56 -11.34 -4.04
C VAL A 548 17.88 -12.02 -4.39
N LEU A 549 18.51 -11.61 -5.49
CA LEU A 549 19.83 -12.08 -5.91
C LEU A 549 20.91 -11.08 -5.54
N LEU A 550 21.93 -11.53 -4.83
CA LEU A 550 23.08 -10.75 -4.38
C LEU A 550 24.36 -11.23 -5.05
N PRO A 551 25.24 -10.31 -5.52
CA PRO A 551 26.55 -10.67 -6.03
C PRO A 551 27.56 -10.97 -4.92
N PHE A 552 27.08 -11.49 -3.79
CA PHE A 552 27.88 -11.95 -2.65
C PHE A 552 28.23 -13.41 -2.85
N SER A 553 29.53 -13.73 -2.83
CA SER A 553 30.01 -15.01 -3.35
C SER A 553 31.36 -15.41 -2.77
N ARG A 554 31.60 -16.73 -2.72
CA ARG A 554 32.89 -17.34 -2.42
C ARG A 554 33.60 -17.86 -3.67
N GLN A 555 32.86 -18.33 -4.67
CA GLN A 555 33.41 -19.05 -5.83
C GLN A 555 32.92 -18.51 -7.19
N GLY A 556 32.45 -17.27 -7.23
CA GLY A 556 31.96 -16.62 -8.44
C GLY A 556 30.48 -16.86 -8.74
N GLY A 557 29.72 -17.54 -7.87
CA GLY A 557 28.26 -17.63 -7.89
C GLY A 557 27.56 -16.37 -7.34
N GLU A 558 26.33 -16.56 -6.87
CA GLU A 558 25.47 -15.53 -6.31
C GLU A 558 24.82 -16.04 -5.01
N THR A 559 24.40 -15.13 -4.14
CA THR A 559 23.64 -15.45 -2.93
C THR A 559 22.17 -15.10 -3.13
N VAL A 560 21.26 -15.97 -2.70
CA VAL A 560 19.82 -15.71 -2.70
C VAL A 560 19.39 -15.25 -1.32
N ALA A 561 18.53 -14.24 -1.22
CA ALA A 561 17.84 -13.89 0.02
C ALA A 561 16.33 -14.06 -0.15
N LEU A 562 15.71 -14.74 0.82
CA LEU A 562 14.27 -14.96 0.90
C LEU A 562 13.64 -13.92 1.84
N ARG A 563 12.53 -13.30 1.41
CA ARG A 563 11.85 -12.24 2.16
C ARG A 563 10.33 -12.51 2.34
N PRO A 564 9.90 -13.57 3.03
CA PRO A 564 8.47 -13.78 3.23
C PRO A 564 7.92 -12.79 4.25
N ILE A 565 6.91 -12.01 3.85
CA ILE A 565 6.28 -11.01 4.72
C ILE A 565 4.76 -11.12 4.72
N SER A 566 4.17 -10.75 5.85
CA SER A 566 2.74 -10.55 6.01
C SER A 566 2.44 -9.06 6.21
N SER A 567 1.41 -8.55 5.55
CA SER A 567 1.00 -7.15 5.63
C SER A 567 -0.48 -7.00 5.27
N VAL A 568 -1.13 -5.98 5.86
CA VAL A 568 -2.54 -5.64 5.58
C VAL A 568 -2.66 -4.57 4.48
N ASP A 569 -1.70 -3.65 4.40
CA ASP A 569 -1.75 -2.46 3.53
C ASP A 569 -0.41 -2.11 2.86
N GLY A 570 0.65 -2.87 3.13
CA GLY A 570 2.00 -2.60 2.64
C GLY A 570 2.73 -1.47 3.36
N MET A 571 2.12 -0.80 4.36
CA MET A 571 2.76 0.27 5.14
C MET A 571 3.60 -0.31 6.27
N THR A 572 3.09 -1.29 6.99
CA THR A 572 3.84 -2.12 7.95
C THR A 572 3.87 -3.57 7.49
N ALA A 573 4.92 -4.31 7.85
CA ALA A 573 5.01 -5.72 7.50
C ALA A 573 5.84 -6.50 8.53
N GLU A 574 5.38 -7.70 8.83
CA GLU A 574 6.05 -8.66 9.71
C GLU A 574 6.68 -9.78 8.88
N VAL A 575 7.83 -10.28 9.31
CA VAL A 575 8.40 -11.50 8.73
C VAL A 575 7.48 -12.70 8.99
N VAL A 576 7.31 -13.57 8.00
CA VAL A 576 6.54 -14.81 8.18
C VAL A 576 7.43 -15.92 8.71
N HIS A 577 6.99 -16.56 9.79
CA HIS A 577 7.65 -17.74 10.35
C HIS A 577 7.37 -18.99 9.52
N ILE A 578 8.32 -19.34 8.66
CA ILE A 578 8.30 -20.64 7.95
C ILE A 578 8.83 -21.73 8.90
N PRO A 579 8.09 -22.83 9.13
CA PRO A 579 8.56 -23.94 9.95
C PRO A 579 9.98 -24.41 9.60
N PRO A 580 10.88 -24.64 10.58
CA PRO A 580 12.28 -24.95 10.32
C PRO A 580 12.54 -26.13 9.35
N PRO A 581 11.76 -27.24 9.37
CA PRO A 581 11.93 -28.32 8.39
C PRO A 581 11.66 -27.86 6.94
N GLN A 582 10.56 -27.13 6.72
CA GLN A 582 10.20 -26.60 5.41
C GLN A 582 11.22 -25.55 4.95
N LEU A 583 11.70 -24.70 5.86
CA LEU A 583 12.73 -23.71 5.52
C LEU A 583 14.06 -24.36 5.15
N SER A 584 14.45 -25.45 5.83
CA SER A 584 15.64 -26.22 5.49
C SER A 584 15.50 -26.86 4.11
N GLU A 585 14.37 -27.50 3.82
CA GLU A 585 14.11 -28.12 2.52
C GLU A 585 14.17 -27.10 1.37
N LEU A 586 13.54 -25.93 1.55
CA LEU A 586 13.63 -24.86 0.57
C LEU A 586 15.08 -24.40 0.36
N ALA A 587 15.84 -24.22 1.43
CA ALA A 587 17.23 -23.80 1.33
C ALA A 587 18.12 -24.84 0.61
N ASP A 588 17.85 -26.13 0.81
CA ASP A 588 18.54 -27.23 0.13
C ASP A 588 18.22 -27.23 -1.37
N ARG A 589 16.94 -27.13 -1.76
CA ARG A 589 16.52 -27.01 -3.18
C ARG A 589 17.14 -25.80 -3.88
N LEU A 590 17.28 -24.67 -3.18
CA LEU A 590 17.88 -23.45 -3.75
C LEU A 590 19.40 -23.57 -3.88
N ALA A 591 20.06 -24.26 -2.95
CA ALA A 591 21.50 -24.50 -3.02
C ALA A 591 21.89 -25.46 -4.17
N GLU A 592 20.96 -26.31 -4.63
CA GLU A 592 21.16 -27.17 -5.81
C GLU A 592 21.06 -26.42 -7.14
N VAL A 593 20.55 -25.19 -7.15
CA VAL A 593 20.47 -24.38 -8.38
C VAL A 593 21.87 -23.93 -8.79
N GLU A 594 22.29 -24.30 -10.01
CA GLU A 594 23.60 -23.95 -10.54
C GLU A 594 23.84 -22.43 -10.49
N GLY A 595 24.95 -22.04 -9.86
CA GLY A 595 25.35 -20.64 -9.69
C GLY A 595 24.92 -20.00 -8.38
N ILE A 596 24.26 -20.74 -7.47
CA ILE A 596 23.97 -20.27 -6.11
C ILE A 596 25.04 -20.76 -5.12
N ASP A 597 25.71 -19.81 -4.46
CA ASP A 597 26.73 -20.09 -3.44
C ASP A 597 26.13 -20.13 -2.02
N ALA A 598 25.07 -19.34 -1.78
CA ALA A 598 24.42 -19.26 -0.47
C ALA A 598 22.94 -18.86 -0.55
N VAL A 599 22.23 -19.16 0.55
CA VAL A 599 20.83 -18.83 0.78
C VAL A 599 20.72 -18.14 2.15
N LEU A 600 20.13 -16.94 2.15
CA LEU A 600 19.84 -16.12 3.32
C LEU A 600 18.33 -16.01 3.53
N PHE A 601 17.93 -15.78 4.77
CA PHE A 601 16.55 -15.51 5.17
C PHE A 601 16.48 -14.15 5.86
N ASP A 602 15.65 -13.25 5.34
CA ASP A 602 15.48 -11.91 5.90
C ASP A 602 14.50 -11.91 7.06
N ILE A 603 14.99 -11.54 8.25
CA ILE A 603 14.26 -11.56 9.53
C ILE A 603 13.83 -10.17 9.99
N SER A 604 13.92 -9.17 9.12
CA SER A 604 13.62 -7.77 9.47
C SER A 604 12.11 -7.49 9.48
N ASN A 605 11.62 -6.54 10.25
CA ASN A 605 10.25 -6.02 10.09
C ASN A 605 10.26 -4.73 9.27
N LYS A 606 9.08 -4.29 8.80
CA LYS A 606 8.86 -2.95 8.24
C LYS A 606 7.99 -2.15 9.21
N PRO A 607 8.51 -1.06 9.81
CA PRO A 607 9.90 -0.57 9.82
C PRO A 607 10.86 -1.48 10.63
N PRO A 608 12.21 -1.34 10.52
CA PRO A 608 12.96 -0.29 9.81
C PRO A 608 13.36 -0.65 8.37
N SER A 609 13.11 -1.88 7.93
CA SER A 609 13.37 -2.31 6.56
C SER A 609 12.21 -1.95 5.62
N THR A 610 12.37 -2.18 4.32
CA THR A 610 11.25 -2.21 3.35
C THR A 610 10.95 -3.61 2.84
N ILE A 611 9.88 -3.73 2.05
CA ILE A 611 9.48 -4.98 1.37
C ILE A 611 10.56 -5.45 0.39
N GLU A 612 10.96 -4.59 -0.55
CA GLU A 612 11.99 -4.87 -1.56
C GLU A 612 13.38 -4.44 -1.07
N TRP A 613 14.45 -5.02 -1.66
CA TRP A 613 15.85 -4.76 -1.29
C TRP A 613 16.59 -3.81 -2.27
N GLU A 614 16.24 -3.90 -3.56
CA GLU A 614 16.61 -3.09 -4.76
C GLU A 614 17.97 -3.25 -5.47
#